data_AF-A0A078AC24-F1
#
_entry.id   AF-A0A078AC24-F1
#
_cell.length_a   1.000
_cell.length_b   1.000
_cell.length_c   1.000
_cell.angle_alpha   90.00
_cell.angle_beta   90.00
_cell.angle_gamma   90.00
#
_symmetry.space_group_name_H-M   'P 1'
#
loop_
_entity.id
_entity.type
_entity.pdbx_description
1 polymer ?
#
loop_
_entity_poly.entity_id
_entity_poly.type
_entity_poly.pdbx_seq_one_letter_code
_entity_poly.pdbx_strand_id
1 'polypeptide(L)'
;MIGHLDQQEEKMKKFNQQLTFEELKLKTFQELVADVNEIKNYMNTEIQIDSADDLLRYYKNFYRPQENPDHILIMTTQIIVLSAYYQDFKLFSESQLYQKLLHDVKKYLQYSQSVDPNYLAVCLKFMKDVVFPITNMSYLSENVYKQRNLFNEIINLIISRASKDLNLLNIGQISYISRNLQIQYKKKPMFVEKEVDEIRVEFNEKVDQYLIHKYKNNERIDKINGIRLLIGQSNNNMMDRDACIAVESLLYDSLLELKQENPSQPILSRQEFLDIVNAFTRRKSYNKDLWILSLKQLSFFFKSQEMRLSDLTILTYNLYVMKLYSPKLYQMIVDYFLKQRYSETEMCELRPVMVVNFILSMSYMHKTLENDEFFKVVRAYIINNLDSFNKLLLTKLLDVFKYNQKFSLINQNLKLLLEKELEKKVEQKISESEEEEFKMLRQDLSNLS
;
A
#
# COMPACT_ATOMS: atom_id res chain seq x y z
N MET A 1 -20.64 -32.54 -14.27
CA MET A 1 -19.54 -32.43 -13.29
C MET A 1 -19.25 -31.00 -12.82
N ILE A 2 -19.72 -29.95 -13.49
CA ILE A 2 -19.51 -28.55 -13.04
C ILE A 2 -20.48 -28.16 -11.89
N GLY A 3 -21.72 -28.66 -11.89
CA GLY A 3 -22.71 -28.33 -10.85
C GLY A 3 -22.50 -28.92 -9.44
N HIS A 4 -21.48 -29.77 -9.22
CA HIS A 4 -21.19 -30.33 -7.89
C HIS A 4 -20.18 -29.51 -7.09
N LEU A 5 -19.27 -28.79 -7.76
CA LEU A 5 -18.31 -27.88 -7.12
C LEU A 5 -19.01 -26.61 -6.61
N ASP A 6 -19.92 -26.04 -7.41
CA ASP A 6 -20.71 -24.86 -7.01
C ASP A 6 -21.63 -25.17 -5.81
N GLN A 7 -22.21 -26.38 -5.75
CA GLN A 7 -23.01 -26.83 -4.61
C GLN A 7 -22.18 -27.13 -3.35
N GLN A 8 -20.91 -27.52 -3.49
CA GLN A 8 -19.99 -27.68 -2.36
C GLN A 8 -19.49 -26.32 -1.85
N GLU A 9 -19.19 -25.37 -2.73
CA GLU A 9 -18.80 -24.01 -2.34
C GLU A 9 -19.95 -23.25 -1.65
N GLU A 10 -21.19 -23.37 -2.14
CA GLU A 10 -22.35 -22.77 -1.47
C GLU A 10 -22.65 -23.44 -0.12
N LYS A 11 -22.47 -24.77 -0.01
CA LYS A 11 -22.58 -25.47 1.28
C LYS A 11 -21.49 -25.04 2.25
N MET A 12 -20.25 -24.86 1.80
CA MET A 12 -19.14 -24.37 2.64
C MET A 12 -19.35 -22.92 3.08
N LYS A 13 -19.84 -22.04 2.20
CA LYS A 13 -20.17 -20.65 2.56
C LYS A 13 -21.30 -20.56 3.58
N LYS A 14 -22.36 -21.36 3.42
CA LYS A 14 -23.46 -21.43 4.40
C LYS A 14 -23.04 -22.07 5.72
N PHE A 15 -22.16 -23.07 5.69
CA PHE A 15 -21.61 -23.71 6.89
C PHE A 15 -20.68 -22.77 7.67
N ASN A 16 -19.82 -22.01 6.97
CA ASN A 16 -18.92 -21.03 7.60
C ASN A 16 -19.65 -19.80 8.16
N GLN A 17 -20.87 -19.51 7.69
CA GLN A 17 -21.74 -18.46 8.26
C GLN A 17 -22.43 -18.88 9.57
N GLN A 18 -22.45 -20.18 9.90
CA GLN A 18 -23.11 -20.72 11.10
C GLN A 18 -22.15 -20.99 12.27
N LEU A 19 -20.84 -21.01 12.01
CA LEU A 19 -19.85 -21.23 13.05
C LEU A 19 -19.64 -19.96 13.86
N THR A 20 -19.61 -20.09 15.19
CA THR A 20 -19.14 -19.00 16.04
C THR A 20 -17.67 -18.72 15.75
N PHE A 21 -17.22 -17.50 16.06
CA PHE A 21 -15.84 -17.08 15.81
C PHE A 21 -14.82 -18.03 16.49
N GLU A 22 -15.13 -18.55 17.67
CA GLU A 22 -14.28 -19.53 18.37
C GLU A 22 -14.26 -20.91 17.68
N GLU A 23 -15.35 -21.34 17.05
CA GLU A 23 -15.40 -22.59 16.29
C GLU A 23 -14.68 -22.48 14.94
N LEU A 24 -14.79 -21.33 14.26
CA LEU A 24 -13.96 -21.02 13.08
C LEU A 24 -12.48 -21.00 13.45
N LYS A 25 -12.13 -20.39 14.59
CA LYS A 25 -10.76 -20.36 15.11
C LYS A 25 -10.24 -21.76 15.43
N LEU A 26 -11.03 -22.59 16.11
CA LEU A 26 -10.68 -23.98 16.41
C LEU A 26 -10.53 -24.80 15.14
N LYS A 27 -11.40 -24.60 14.15
CA LYS A 27 -11.38 -25.35 12.89
C LYS A 27 -10.22 -24.95 11.99
N THR A 28 -9.92 -23.65 11.85
CA THR A 28 -8.71 -23.17 11.16
C THR A 28 -7.45 -23.61 11.90
N PHE A 29 -7.46 -23.64 13.23
CA PHE A 29 -6.36 -24.21 14.01
C PHE A 29 -6.19 -25.71 13.76
N GLN A 30 -7.28 -26.49 13.72
CA GLN A 30 -7.27 -27.92 13.41
C GLN A 30 -6.79 -28.21 11.97
N GLU A 31 -7.20 -27.41 10.99
CA GLU A 31 -6.75 -27.51 9.59
C GLU A 31 -5.25 -27.20 9.48
N LEU A 32 -4.77 -26.14 10.15
CA LEU A 32 -3.34 -25.79 10.17
C LEU A 32 -2.49 -26.80 10.97
N VAL A 33 -3.05 -27.39 12.04
CA VAL A 33 -2.40 -28.49 12.79
C VAL A 33 -2.39 -29.78 11.98
N ALA A 34 -3.37 -30.01 11.10
CA ALA A 34 -3.36 -31.13 10.16
C ALA A 34 -2.22 -30.99 9.14
N ASP A 35 -1.97 -29.80 8.62
CA ASP A 35 -0.79 -29.51 7.76
C ASP A 35 0.53 -29.75 8.52
N VAL A 36 0.57 -29.41 9.81
CA VAL A 36 1.72 -29.73 10.69
C VAL A 36 1.84 -31.24 10.95
N ASN A 37 0.74 -31.98 11.07
CA ASN A 37 0.74 -33.43 11.22
C ASN A 37 1.15 -34.16 9.91
N GLU A 38 0.87 -33.58 8.75
CA GLU A 38 1.38 -34.06 7.45
C GLU A 38 2.92 -33.97 7.41
N ILE A 39 3.46 -32.88 7.94
CA ILE A 39 4.90 -32.70 8.16
C ILE A 39 5.45 -33.68 9.22
N LYS A 40 4.68 -34.01 10.27
CA LYS A 40 5.07 -35.05 11.27
C LYS A 40 5.17 -36.45 10.68
N ASN A 41 4.22 -36.82 9.81
CA ASN A 41 4.24 -38.09 9.10
C ASN A 41 5.46 -38.18 8.17
N TYR A 42 5.89 -37.05 7.60
CA TYR A 42 7.08 -36.99 6.75
C TYR A 42 8.40 -37.04 7.54
N MET A 43 8.41 -36.54 8.78
CA MET A 43 9.59 -36.48 9.66
C MET A 43 9.68 -37.60 10.72
N ASN A 44 8.79 -38.61 10.67
CA ASN A 44 8.78 -39.77 11.57
C ASN A 44 8.91 -39.43 13.06
N THR A 45 8.06 -38.55 13.59
CA THR A 45 8.04 -38.29 15.04
C THR A 45 6.64 -38.30 15.66
N GLU A 46 6.49 -39.11 16.72
CA GLU A 46 5.27 -39.33 17.49
C GLU A 46 5.10 -38.29 18.62
N ILE A 47 4.86 -37.02 18.27
CA ILE A 47 4.55 -36.01 19.28
C ILE A 47 3.22 -35.32 18.92
N GLN A 48 2.20 -35.46 19.77
CA GLN A 48 0.95 -34.68 19.69
C GLN A 48 1.21 -33.22 20.11
N ILE A 49 0.65 -32.26 19.37
CA ILE A 49 0.80 -30.82 19.64
C ILE A 49 -0.62 -30.28 19.83
N ASP A 50 -1.01 -30.11 21.09
CA ASP A 50 -2.40 -29.74 21.44
C ASP A 50 -2.49 -28.34 22.07
N SER A 51 -1.35 -27.67 22.31
CA SER A 51 -1.28 -26.35 22.91
C SER A 51 -0.08 -25.51 22.43
N ALA A 52 -0.12 -24.20 22.70
CA ALA A 52 1.00 -23.29 22.44
C ALA A 52 2.27 -23.66 23.24
N ASP A 53 2.11 -24.26 24.43
CA ASP A 53 3.21 -24.72 25.27
C ASP A 53 3.87 -26.01 24.73
N ASP A 54 3.09 -26.88 24.09
CA ASP A 54 3.62 -28.07 23.40
C ASP A 54 4.43 -27.68 22.17
N LEU A 55 3.98 -26.66 21.45
CA LEU A 55 4.71 -26.03 20.35
C LEU A 55 6.04 -25.41 20.83
N LEU A 56 6.02 -24.79 22.02
CA LEU A 56 7.18 -24.19 22.68
C LEU A 56 8.19 -25.25 23.18
N ARG A 57 7.70 -26.39 23.70
CA ARG A 57 8.54 -27.56 24.05
C ARG A 57 9.12 -28.24 22.82
N TYR A 58 8.32 -28.40 21.76
CA TYR A 58 8.75 -28.95 20.49
C TYR A 58 9.91 -28.13 19.89
N TYR A 59 9.76 -26.80 19.89
CA TYR A 59 10.79 -25.86 19.45
C TYR A 59 12.07 -25.88 20.29
N LYS A 60 11.98 -26.11 21.61
CA LYS A 60 13.17 -26.28 22.48
C LYS A 60 13.92 -27.58 22.22
N ASN A 61 13.22 -28.66 21.85
CA ASN A 61 13.81 -29.99 21.68
C ASN A 61 14.42 -30.23 20.29
N PHE A 62 13.94 -29.53 19.25
CA PHE A 62 14.46 -29.67 17.88
C PHE A 62 15.54 -28.66 17.49
N TYR A 63 15.95 -27.76 18.40
CA TYR A 63 17.06 -26.85 18.13
C TYR A 63 18.41 -27.58 18.16
N ARG A 64 18.75 -28.19 17.02
CA ARG A 64 20.13 -28.33 16.56
C ARG A 64 20.18 -27.76 15.15
N PRO A 65 21.09 -26.83 14.85
CA PRO A 65 21.23 -26.31 13.50
C PRO A 65 21.58 -27.47 12.58
N GLN A 66 20.63 -27.88 11.74
CA GLN A 66 20.88 -28.75 10.60
C GLN A 66 20.48 -27.99 9.34
N GLU A 67 21.31 -28.17 8.31
CA GLU A 67 21.22 -27.57 6.98
C GLU A 67 20.03 -28.15 6.19
N ASN A 68 18.79 -27.97 6.68
CA ASN A 68 17.60 -28.44 6.00
C ASN A 68 16.83 -27.26 5.37
N PRO A 69 16.60 -27.24 4.04
CA PRO A 69 15.80 -26.22 3.36
C PRO A 69 14.34 -26.11 3.85
N ASP A 70 13.79 -27.14 4.48
CA ASP A 70 12.42 -27.11 5.03
C ASP A 70 12.29 -26.25 6.31
N HIS A 71 13.41 -25.79 6.88
CA HIS A 71 13.47 -25.09 8.16
C HIS A 71 12.77 -23.71 8.12
N ILE A 72 12.91 -22.89 7.05
CA ILE A 72 12.12 -21.64 6.98
C ILE A 72 10.65 -21.92 6.70
N LEU A 73 10.30 -22.94 5.91
CA LEU A 73 8.88 -23.26 5.71
C LEU A 73 8.22 -23.58 7.05
N ILE A 74 8.88 -24.41 7.87
CA ILE A 74 8.44 -24.73 9.24
C ILE A 74 8.37 -23.46 10.11
N MET A 75 9.42 -22.61 10.13
CA MET A 75 9.43 -21.38 10.93
C MET A 75 8.39 -20.35 10.46
N THR A 76 8.18 -20.21 9.15
CA THR A 76 7.22 -19.26 8.57
C THR A 76 5.80 -19.71 8.83
N THR A 77 5.51 -21.01 8.64
CA THR A 77 4.23 -21.60 9.02
C THR A 77 3.97 -21.43 10.51
N GLN A 78 4.99 -21.61 11.37
CA GLN A 78 4.87 -21.36 12.81
C GLN A 78 4.62 -19.88 13.15
N ILE A 79 5.31 -18.92 12.50
CA ILE A 79 5.04 -17.49 12.67
C ILE A 79 3.61 -17.16 12.25
N ILE A 80 3.13 -17.74 11.14
CA ILE A 80 1.76 -17.53 10.64
C ILE A 80 0.73 -18.11 11.62
N VAL A 81 0.90 -19.35 12.07
CA VAL A 81 0.02 -20.01 13.05
C VAL A 81 -0.03 -19.24 14.37
N LEU A 82 1.13 -18.81 14.87
CA LEU A 82 1.22 -18.03 16.10
C LEU A 82 0.60 -16.64 15.94
N SER A 83 0.84 -15.95 14.82
CA SER A 83 0.22 -14.63 14.57
C SER A 83 -1.31 -14.70 14.48
N ALA A 84 -1.86 -15.78 13.91
CA ALA A 84 -3.29 -16.05 13.91
C ALA A 84 -3.85 -16.32 15.33
N TYR A 85 -3.04 -16.92 16.22
CA TYR A 85 -3.44 -17.24 17.60
C TYR A 85 -3.61 -16.00 18.49
N TYR A 86 -2.70 -15.02 18.39
CA TYR A 86 -2.67 -13.87 19.31
C TYR A 86 -3.77 -12.81 19.07
N GLN A 87 -4.48 -12.84 17.93
CA GLN A 87 -5.55 -11.90 17.48
C GLN A 87 -5.15 -10.41 17.42
N ASP A 88 -4.47 -9.89 18.43
CA ASP A 88 -3.75 -8.62 18.45
C ASP A 88 -2.28 -8.84 18.08
N PHE A 89 -1.92 -8.36 16.89
CA PHE A 89 -0.55 -8.38 16.39
C PHE A 89 0.42 -7.64 17.31
N LYS A 90 -0.04 -6.64 18.07
CA LYS A 90 0.80 -5.92 19.05
C LYS A 90 1.27 -6.87 20.15
N LEU A 91 0.37 -7.69 20.70
CA LEU A 91 0.71 -8.69 21.71
C LEU A 91 1.65 -9.78 21.17
N PHE A 92 1.42 -10.22 19.93
CA PHE A 92 2.31 -11.18 19.27
C PHE A 92 3.71 -10.60 19.03
N SER A 93 3.77 -9.40 18.46
CA SER A 93 5.02 -8.74 18.15
C SER A 93 5.81 -8.47 19.43
N GLU A 94 5.19 -8.10 20.55
CA GLU A 94 5.90 -7.90 21.83
C GLU A 94 6.41 -9.20 22.49
N SER A 95 6.09 -10.39 21.94
CA SER A 95 6.54 -11.67 22.50
C SER A 95 8.03 -11.96 22.23
N GLN A 96 8.71 -12.58 23.22
CA GLN A 96 10.08 -13.09 23.05
C GLN A 96 10.17 -14.16 21.96
N LEU A 97 9.09 -14.92 21.75
CA LEU A 97 9.00 -15.96 20.72
C LEU A 97 9.08 -15.37 19.32
N TYR A 98 8.36 -14.29 19.05
CA TYR A 98 8.43 -13.58 17.78
C TYR A 98 9.83 -13.02 17.49
N GLN A 99 10.47 -12.40 18.49
CA GLN A 99 11.86 -11.92 18.34
C GLN A 99 12.83 -13.07 18.01
N LYS A 100 12.66 -14.23 18.66
CA LYS A 100 13.50 -15.40 18.41
C LYS A 100 13.27 -15.99 17.03
N LEU A 101 12.02 -16.08 16.58
CA LEU A 101 11.64 -16.53 15.25
C LEU A 101 12.23 -15.64 14.14
N LEU A 102 12.20 -14.31 14.32
CA LEU A 102 12.85 -13.38 13.40
C LEU A 102 14.38 -13.56 13.38
N HIS A 103 14.99 -13.80 14.53
CA HIS A 103 16.42 -14.08 14.60
C HIS A 103 16.79 -15.40 13.90
N ASP A 104 15.95 -16.43 14.00
CA ASP A 104 16.19 -17.71 13.35
C ASP A 104 15.95 -17.62 11.83
N VAL A 105 14.95 -16.86 11.38
CA VAL A 105 14.79 -16.49 9.96
C VAL A 105 16.05 -15.77 9.47
N LYS A 106 16.54 -14.75 10.18
CA LYS A 106 17.79 -14.06 9.82
C LYS A 106 18.97 -15.03 9.72
N LYS A 107 19.16 -15.92 10.70
CA LYS A 107 20.25 -16.91 10.68
C LYS A 107 20.14 -17.84 9.47
N TYR A 108 18.97 -18.41 9.21
CA TYR A 108 18.80 -19.23 8.00
C TYR A 108 19.13 -18.42 6.74
N LEU A 109 18.64 -17.19 6.63
CA LEU A 109 18.94 -16.33 5.48
C LEU A 109 20.44 -16.06 5.33
N GLN A 110 21.22 -16.12 6.40
CA GLN A 110 22.67 -16.00 6.33
C GLN A 110 23.36 -17.31 5.90
N TYR A 111 22.85 -18.48 6.34
CA TYR A 111 23.55 -19.76 6.20
C TYR A 111 23.05 -20.63 5.03
N SER A 112 21.81 -20.50 4.59
CA SER A 112 21.22 -21.37 3.57
C SER A 112 21.29 -20.81 2.14
N GLN A 113 22.00 -19.69 1.95
CA GLN A 113 22.06 -18.95 0.67
C GLN A 113 22.58 -19.78 -0.50
N SER A 114 23.48 -20.73 -0.26
CA SER A 114 24.14 -21.53 -1.29
C SER A 114 23.58 -22.94 -1.45
N VAL A 115 22.56 -23.31 -0.67
CA VAL A 115 22.16 -24.72 -0.49
C VAL A 115 20.69 -24.95 -0.82
N ASP A 116 19.83 -23.94 -0.63
CA ASP A 116 18.38 -24.08 -0.86
C ASP A 116 17.94 -23.47 -2.21
N PRO A 117 17.50 -24.28 -3.20
CA PRO A 117 16.98 -23.77 -4.48
C PRO A 117 15.64 -23.01 -4.34
N ASN A 118 14.90 -23.21 -3.25
CA ASN A 118 13.63 -22.54 -2.97
C ASN A 118 13.81 -21.28 -2.10
N TYR A 119 15.04 -20.95 -1.72
CA TYR A 119 15.40 -19.87 -0.80
C TYR A 119 14.60 -18.60 -1.05
N LEU A 120 14.57 -18.12 -2.30
CA LEU A 120 13.89 -16.88 -2.62
C LEU A 120 12.36 -17.00 -2.57
N ALA A 121 11.77 -18.11 -3.03
CA ALA A 121 10.31 -18.29 -2.97
C ALA A 121 9.79 -18.21 -1.53
N VAL A 122 10.56 -18.79 -0.60
CA VAL A 122 10.26 -18.78 0.82
C VAL A 122 10.48 -17.38 1.43
N CYS A 123 11.54 -16.68 1.05
CA CYS A 123 11.77 -15.27 1.42
C CYS A 123 10.61 -14.36 1.00
N LEU A 124 10.06 -14.59 -0.21
CA LEU A 124 8.97 -13.81 -0.76
C LEU A 124 7.66 -14.08 -0.03
N LYS A 125 7.41 -15.33 0.38
CA LYS A 125 6.29 -15.70 1.23
C LYS A 125 6.40 -15.04 2.61
N PHE A 126 7.59 -15.04 3.22
CA PHE A 126 7.84 -14.32 4.47
C PHE A 126 7.59 -12.81 4.33
N MET A 127 8.05 -12.18 3.24
CA MET A 127 7.75 -10.77 2.99
C MET A 127 6.23 -10.53 2.88
N LYS A 128 5.51 -11.39 2.15
CA LYS A 128 4.07 -11.29 1.95
C LYS A 128 3.29 -11.40 3.26
N ASP A 129 3.56 -12.46 4.01
CA ASP A 129 2.68 -12.92 5.07
C ASP A 129 3.08 -12.36 6.43
N VAL A 130 4.32 -11.89 6.59
CA VAL A 130 4.85 -11.37 7.87
C VAL A 130 5.21 -9.89 7.75
N VAL A 131 6.05 -9.51 6.79
CA VAL A 131 6.62 -8.14 6.73
C VAL A 131 5.57 -7.06 6.45
N PHE A 132 4.69 -7.24 5.46
CA PHE A 132 3.75 -6.16 5.08
C PHE A 132 2.66 -5.87 6.10
N PRO A 133 2.03 -6.86 6.76
CA PRO A 133 1.10 -6.62 7.85
C PRO A 133 1.69 -5.71 8.95
N ILE A 134 2.99 -5.87 9.27
CA ILE A 134 3.69 -5.09 10.31
C ILE A 134 3.87 -3.63 9.91
N THR A 135 4.36 -3.39 8.70
CA THR A 135 4.71 -2.03 8.24
C THR A 135 3.51 -1.08 8.14
N ASN A 136 2.29 -1.62 8.15
CA ASN A 136 1.05 -0.86 8.10
C ASN A 136 0.51 -0.47 9.50
N MET A 137 1.08 -0.99 10.58
CA MET A 137 0.63 -0.67 11.95
C MET A 137 1.25 0.64 12.46
N SER A 138 0.42 1.53 13.01
CA SER A 138 0.77 2.92 13.36
C SER A 138 1.17 3.13 14.82
N TYR A 139 1.40 2.08 15.61
CA TYR A 139 1.66 2.19 17.05
C TYR A 139 3.10 1.81 17.40
N LEU A 140 3.82 2.71 18.06
CA LEU A 140 5.26 2.63 18.29
C LEU A 140 5.53 2.43 19.79
N SER A 141 5.68 1.18 20.24
CA SER A 141 6.41 0.86 21.49
C SER A 141 7.89 0.64 21.18
N GLU A 142 8.79 0.86 22.14
CA GLU A 142 10.25 0.66 21.98
C GLU A 142 10.64 -0.74 21.48
N ASN A 143 9.85 -1.78 21.83
CA ASN A 143 10.08 -3.16 21.37
C ASN A 143 9.77 -3.35 19.88
N VAL A 144 8.77 -2.63 19.34
CA VAL A 144 8.44 -2.64 17.91
C VAL A 144 9.58 -2.04 17.07
N TYR A 145 10.35 -1.10 17.62
CA TYR A 145 11.51 -0.52 16.93
C TYR A 145 12.66 -1.51 16.75
N LYS A 146 13.04 -2.26 17.79
CA LYS A 146 14.10 -3.29 17.69
C LYS A 146 13.75 -4.36 16.67
N GLN A 147 12.48 -4.74 16.61
CA GLN A 147 11.98 -5.69 15.62
C GLN A 147 12.02 -5.11 14.21
N ARG A 148 11.66 -3.84 14.02
CA ARG A 148 11.78 -3.17 12.73
C ARG A 148 13.20 -3.16 12.17
N ASN A 149 14.22 -3.03 13.03
CA ASN A 149 15.61 -3.15 12.61
C ASN A 149 15.93 -4.57 12.12
N LEU A 150 15.53 -5.60 12.88
CA LEU A 150 15.70 -7.00 12.48
C LEU A 150 14.92 -7.32 11.18
N PHE A 151 13.76 -6.70 10.96
CA PHE A 151 13.02 -6.78 9.70
C PHE A 151 13.78 -6.16 8.53
N ASN A 152 14.34 -4.98 8.71
CA ASN A 152 15.12 -4.31 7.68
C ASN A 152 16.33 -5.16 7.29
N GLU A 153 17.03 -5.74 8.28
CA GLU A 153 18.15 -6.66 8.03
C GLU A 153 17.73 -7.88 7.21
N ILE A 154 16.61 -8.53 7.56
CA ILE A 154 16.06 -9.67 6.81
C ILE A 154 15.77 -9.26 5.37
N ILE A 155 15.09 -8.14 5.15
CA ILE A 155 14.75 -7.66 3.80
C ILE A 155 16.01 -7.36 3.00
N ASN A 156 17.03 -6.79 3.63
CA ASN A 156 18.30 -6.51 2.97
C ASN A 156 19.04 -7.79 2.56
N LEU A 157 19.00 -8.85 3.38
CA LEU A 157 19.53 -10.17 3.01
C LEU A 157 18.78 -10.74 1.79
N ILE A 158 17.45 -10.59 1.77
CA ILE A 158 16.62 -11.04 0.65
C ILE A 158 16.97 -10.27 -0.63
N ILE A 159 17.07 -8.94 -0.56
CA ILE A 159 17.41 -8.08 -1.72
C ILE A 159 18.83 -8.35 -2.19
N SER A 160 19.79 -8.49 -1.28
CA SER A 160 21.19 -8.82 -1.61
C SER A 160 21.28 -10.13 -2.38
N ARG A 161 20.57 -11.17 -1.91
CA ARG A 161 20.54 -12.45 -2.62
C ARG A 161 19.80 -12.34 -3.96
N ALA A 162 18.65 -11.68 -3.99
CA ALA A 162 17.88 -11.46 -5.22
C ALA A 162 18.67 -10.67 -6.26
N SER A 163 19.54 -9.75 -5.83
CA SER A 163 20.46 -9.00 -6.70
C SER A 163 21.54 -9.90 -7.29
N LYS A 164 22.16 -10.77 -6.46
CA LYS A 164 23.19 -11.71 -6.91
C LYS A 164 22.65 -12.76 -7.88
N ASP A 165 21.45 -13.27 -7.60
CA ASP A 165 20.83 -14.38 -8.35
C ASP A 165 19.71 -13.90 -9.29
N LEU A 166 19.71 -12.64 -9.72
CA LEU A 166 18.58 -12.07 -10.48
C LEU A 166 18.22 -12.92 -11.72
N ASN A 167 19.23 -13.50 -12.37
CA ASN A 167 19.09 -14.38 -13.53
C ASN A 167 18.40 -15.72 -13.23
N LEU A 168 18.38 -16.16 -11.98
CA LEU A 168 17.69 -17.38 -11.54
C LEU A 168 16.23 -17.09 -11.18
N LEU A 169 15.83 -15.82 -11.10
CA LEU A 169 14.50 -15.44 -10.65
C LEU A 169 13.54 -15.39 -11.83
N ASN A 170 12.33 -15.90 -11.60
CA ASN A 170 11.27 -15.70 -12.57
C ASN A 170 10.70 -14.27 -12.46
N ILE A 171 10.04 -13.82 -13.53
CA ILE A 171 9.45 -12.48 -13.63
C ILE A 171 8.47 -12.15 -12.49
N GLY A 172 7.75 -13.16 -11.98
CA GLY A 172 6.83 -13.03 -10.86
C GLY A 172 7.54 -12.66 -9.57
N GLN A 173 8.70 -13.26 -9.32
CA GLN A 173 9.54 -12.98 -8.16
C GLN A 173 10.18 -11.59 -8.28
N ILE A 174 10.75 -11.27 -9.44
CA ILE A 174 11.37 -9.95 -9.70
C ILE A 174 10.35 -8.83 -9.52
N SER A 175 9.18 -8.94 -10.14
CA SER A 175 8.12 -7.94 -10.06
C SER A 175 7.61 -7.75 -8.63
N TYR A 176 7.49 -8.85 -7.88
CA TYR A 176 7.05 -8.83 -6.50
C TYR A 176 8.06 -8.12 -5.58
N ILE A 177 9.36 -8.41 -5.71
CA ILE A 177 10.41 -7.72 -4.95
C ILE A 177 10.42 -6.24 -5.30
N SER A 178 10.46 -5.92 -6.60
CA SER A 178 10.52 -4.55 -7.10
C SER A 178 9.37 -3.68 -6.57
N ARG A 179 8.12 -4.17 -6.64
CA ARG A 179 6.94 -3.43 -6.11
C ARG A 179 7.09 -3.10 -4.62
N ASN A 180 7.61 -4.05 -3.85
CA ASN A 180 7.53 -4.03 -2.40
C ASN A 180 8.75 -3.40 -1.71
N LEU A 181 9.91 -3.41 -2.37
CA LEU A 181 11.16 -2.79 -1.89
C LEU A 181 10.97 -1.31 -1.51
N GLN A 182 9.98 -0.66 -2.13
CA GLN A 182 9.75 0.78 -2.02
C GLN A 182 8.62 1.17 -1.04
N ILE A 183 7.88 0.21 -0.47
CA ILE A 183 6.76 0.49 0.45
C ILE A 183 7.27 0.97 1.83
N GLN A 184 8.51 0.69 2.19
CA GLN A 184 9.00 0.88 3.57
C GLN A 184 9.61 2.25 3.90
N TYR A 185 9.93 3.09 2.91
CA TYR A 185 10.64 4.36 3.13
C TYR A 185 9.73 5.59 3.28
N LYS A 186 8.41 5.45 3.03
CA LYS A 186 7.48 6.61 3.09
C LYS A 186 7.09 7.07 4.49
N LYS A 187 7.52 6.37 5.55
CA LYS A 187 7.26 6.75 6.95
C LYS A 187 8.57 6.79 7.77
N LYS A 188 9.24 7.95 7.66
CA LYS A 188 10.42 8.46 8.40
C LYS A 188 11.74 7.68 8.19
N PRO A 189 12.87 8.39 7.95
CA PRO A 189 14.19 7.77 7.92
C PRO A 189 14.59 7.49 9.37
N MET A 190 14.60 6.24 9.78
CA MET A 190 15.38 5.82 10.95
C MET A 190 16.48 4.91 10.44
N PHE A 191 17.70 5.42 10.54
CA PHE A 191 18.98 4.74 10.40
C PHE A 191 19.00 3.65 9.33
N VAL A 192 19.20 4.09 8.09
CA VAL A 192 19.67 3.19 7.05
C VAL A 192 21.17 3.41 6.97
N GLU A 193 21.94 2.38 7.36
CA GLU A 193 23.38 2.32 7.15
C GLU A 193 23.67 2.42 5.64
N LYS A 194 24.73 3.14 5.24
CA LYS A 194 25.08 3.39 3.83
C LYS A 194 25.08 2.13 2.95
N GLU A 195 25.50 0.99 3.50
CA GLU A 195 25.57 -0.30 2.79
C GLU A 195 24.19 -0.83 2.33
N VAL A 196 23.12 -0.46 3.03
CA VAL A 196 21.75 -0.88 2.70
C VAL A 196 21.22 -0.16 1.47
N ASP A 197 21.62 1.09 1.27
CA ASP A 197 21.23 1.86 0.09
C ASP A 197 21.96 1.33 -1.16
N GLU A 198 23.22 0.90 -1.04
CA GLU A 198 24.01 0.33 -2.14
C GLU A 198 23.41 -0.96 -2.72
N ILE A 199 23.04 -1.92 -1.86
CA ILE A 199 22.44 -3.20 -2.29
C ILE A 199 21.11 -2.98 -3.03
N ARG A 200 20.33 -1.97 -2.61
CA ARG A 200 19.04 -1.64 -3.22
C ARG A 200 19.21 -0.94 -4.55
N VAL A 201 20.18 -0.03 -4.65
CA VAL A 201 20.56 0.61 -5.92
C VAL A 201 21.01 -0.47 -6.91
N GLU A 202 21.91 -1.36 -6.50
CA GLU A 202 22.40 -2.46 -7.34
C GLU A 202 21.24 -3.36 -7.84
N PHE A 203 20.32 -3.74 -6.94
CA PHE A 203 19.15 -4.54 -7.34
C PHE A 203 18.29 -3.80 -8.38
N ASN A 204 17.99 -2.52 -8.16
CA ASN A 204 17.18 -1.74 -9.09
C ASN A 204 17.88 -1.56 -10.45
N GLU A 205 19.19 -1.29 -10.48
CA GLU A 205 19.98 -1.19 -11.71
C GLU A 205 19.95 -2.50 -12.51
N LYS A 206 20.08 -3.65 -11.83
CA LYS A 206 19.98 -4.95 -12.49
C LYS A 206 18.57 -5.23 -13.02
N VAL A 207 17.53 -4.82 -12.28
CA VAL A 207 16.14 -4.89 -12.77
C VAL A 207 15.95 -3.97 -13.98
N ASP A 208 16.56 -2.80 -14.00
CA ASP A 208 16.51 -1.85 -15.13
C ASP A 208 17.13 -2.48 -16.38
N GLN A 209 18.33 -3.06 -16.26
CA GLN A 209 18.97 -3.78 -17.36
C GLN A 209 18.15 -4.99 -17.83
N TYR A 210 17.56 -5.74 -16.90
CA TYR A 210 16.69 -6.87 -17.21
C TYR A 210 15.45 -6.44 -18.03
N LEU A 211 14.81 -5.33 -17.66
CA LEU A 211 13.66 -4.78 -18.37
C LEU A 211 14.04 -4.31 -19.78
N ILE A 212 15.16 -3.60 -19.90
CA ILE A 212 15.68 -3.13 -21.19
C ILE A 212 15.99 -4.32 -22.10
N HIS A 213 16.62 -5.37 -21.57
CA HIS A 213 16.93 -6.60 -22.31
C HIS A 213 15.66 -7.28 -22.81
N LYS A 214 14.68 -7.53 -21.93
CA LYS A 214 13.38 -8.12 -22.32
C LYS A 214 12.70 -7.34 -23.43
N TYR A 215 12.65 -6.01 -23.30
CA TYR A 215 12.02 -5.16 -24.30
C TYR A 215 12.75 -5.21 -25.65
N LYS A 216 14.10 -5.11 -25.66
CA LYS A 216 14.89 -5.20 -26.90
C LYS A 216 14.76 -6.55 -27.62
N ASN A 217 14.50 -7.62 -26.87
CA ASN A 217 14.30 -8.97 -27.41
C ASN A 217 12.84 -9.30 -27.72
N ASN A 218 11.91 -8.35 -27.60
CA ASN A 218 10.47 -8.56 -27.79
C ASN A 218 9.90 -9.68 -26.90
N GLU A 219 10.44 -9.84 -25.70
CA GLU A 219 9.93 -10.81 -24.74
C GLU A 219 8.66 -10.29 -24.08
N ARG A 220 7.74 -11.19 -23.76
CA ARG A 220 6.46 -10.82 -23.14
C ARG A 220 6.55 -10.79 -21.62
N ILE A 221 5.68 -9.97 -21.03
CA ILE A 221 5.32 -10.02 -19.60
C ILE A 221 3.81 -10.03 -19.49
N ASP A 222 3.27 -10.70 -18.48
CA ASP A 222 1.84 -10.57 -18.17
C ASP A 222 1.52 -9.23 -17.49
N LYS A 223 0.25 -8.85 -17.56
CA LYS A 223 -0.31 -7.63 -16.97
C LYS A 223 0.07 -7.46 -15.50
N ILE A 224 -0.06 -8.51 -14.69
CA ILE A 224 0.12 -8.43 -13.24
C ILE A 224 1.57 -8.06 -12.93
N ASN A 225 2.51 -8.72 -13.60
CA ASN A 225 3.93 -8.46 -13.44
C ASN A 225 4.34 -7.09 -14.00
N GLY A 226 3.79 -6.69 -15.15
CA GLY A 226 4.00 -5.35 -15.71
C GLY A 226 3.56 -4.23 -14.78
N ILE A 227 2.38 -4.34 -14.16
CA ILE A 227 1.89 -3.35 -13.20
C ILE A 227 2.77 -3.31 -11.94
N ARG A 228 3.17 -4.48 -11.41
CA ARG A 228 4.06 -4.55 -10.22
C ARG A 228 5.42 -3.87 -10.50
N LEU A 229 6.02 -4.17 -11.65
CA LEU A 229 7.27 -3.53 -12.09
C LEU A 229 7.09 -2.03 -12.31
N LEU A 230 5.98 -1.61 -12.92
CA LEU A 230 5.65 -0.18 -13.11
C LEU A 230 5.62 0.56 -11.77
N ILE A 231 4.95 -0.02 -10.76
CA ILE A 231 4.86 0.54 -9.41
C ILE A 231 6.25 0.59 -8.75
N GLY A 232 7.00 -0.52 -8.81
CA GLY A 232 8.35 -0.59 -8.24
C GLY A 232 9.26 0.48 -8.81
N GLN A 233 9.29 0.58 -10.14
CA GLN A 233 10.05 1.60 -10.86
C GLN A 233 9.60 3.01 -10.53
N SER A 234 8.29 3.29 -10.44
CA SER A 234 7.78 4.63 -10.10
C SER A 234 8.18 5.17 -8.73
N ASN A 235 8.75 4.32 -7.87
CA ASN A 235 9.15 4.68 -6.52
C ASN A 235 10.66 4.70 -6.34
N ASN A 236 11.42 4.28 -7.34
CA ASN A 236 12.87 4.36 -7.32
C ASN A 236 13.28 5.84 -7.56
N ASN A 237 14.15 6.39 -6.73
CA ASN A 237 14.63 7.77 -6.91
C ASN A 237 15.74 7.87 -7.98
N MET A 238 16.41 6.75 -8.30
CA MET A 238 17.49 6.65 -9.29
C MET A 238 17.03 5.76 -10.44
N MET A 239 15.96 6.18 -11.12
CA MET A 239 15.36 5.43 -12.22
C MET A 239 16.12 5.64 -13.53
N ASP A 240 16.41 4.55 -14.24
CA ASP A 240 16.81 4.60 -15.64
C ASP A 240 15.58 4.91 -16.54
N ARG A 241 15.74 5.89 -17.44
CA ARG A 241 14.70 6.31 -18.38
C ARG A 241 14.33 5.21 -19.36
N ASP A 242 15.30 4.47 -19.88
CA ASP A 242 15.09 3.41 -20.86
C ASP A 242 14.38 2.21 -20.22
N ALA A 243 14.68 1.90 -18.95
CA ALA A 243 13.94 0.91 -18.19
C ALA A 243 12.48 1.31 -17.98
N CYS A 244 12.21 2.60 -17.75
CA CYS A 244 10.84 3.11 -17.66
C CYS A 244 10.07 2.99 -18.98
N ILE A 245 10.73 3.28 -20.10
CA ILE A 245 10.15 3.08 -21.44
C ILE A 245 9.88 1.59 -21.66
N ALA A 246 10.85 0.72 -21.35
CA ALA A 246 10.73 -0.72 -21.51
C ALA A 246 9.54 -1.29 -20.73
N VAL A 247 9.40 -0.99 -19.43
CA VAL A 247 8.29 -1.52 -18.62
C VAL A 247 6.93 -1.01 -19.09
N GLU A 248 6.85 0.25 -19.53
CA GLU A 248 5.61 0.82 -20.07
C GLU A 248 5.22 0.18 -21.40
N SER A 249 6.17 -0.03 -22.31
CA SER A 249 5.91 -0.72 -23.58
C SER A 249 5.51 -2.18 -23.37
N LEU A 250 6.25 -2.92 -22.53
CA LEU A 250 5.94 -4.31 -22.22
C LEU A 250 4.54 -4.46 -21.58
N LEU A 251 4.15 -3.56 -20.68
CA LEU A 251 2.80 -3.54 -20.11
C LEU A 251 1.75 -3.16 -21.16
N TYR A 252 2.05 -2.21 -22.04
CA TYR A 252 1.14 -1.81 -23.11
C TYR A 252 0.82 -2.97 -24.06
N ASP A 253 1.84 -3.72 -24.48
CA ASP A 253 1.66 -4.88 -25.36
C ASP A 253 0.77 -5.94 -24.69
N SER A 254 1.01 -6.24 -23.41
CA SER A 254 0.15 -7.17 -22.64
C SER A 254 -1.30 -6.70 -22.57
N LEU A 255 -1.54 -5.40 -22.36
CA LEU A 255 -2.88 -4.82 -22.31
C LEU A 255 -3.57 -4.79 -23.69
N LEU A 256 -2.80 -4.62 -24.77
CA LEU A 256 -3.34 -4.69 -26.13
C LEU A 256 -3.80 -6.10 -26.47
N GLU A 257 -3.02 -7.13 -26.15
CA GLU A 257 -3.39 -8.53 -26.37
C GLU A 257 -4.69 -8.86 -25.63
N LEU A 258 -4.77 -8.53 -24.33
CA LEU A 258 -5.99 -8.74 -23.54
C LEU A 258 -7.21 -8.01 -24.11
N LYS A 259 -7.02 -6.82 -24.68
CA LYS A 259 -8.09 -6.05 -25.31
C LYS A 259 -8.55 -6.67 -26.64
N GLN A 260 -7.64 -7.26 -27.40
CA GLN A 260 -7.98 -7.97 -28.63
C GLN A 260 -8.78 -9.24 -28.32
N GLU A 261 -8.40 -9.96 -27.25
CA GLU A 261 -9.10 -11.15 -26.78
C GLU A 261 -10.48 -10.80 -26.19
N ASN A 262 -10.59 -9.70 -25.45
CA ASN A 262 -11.79 -9.32 -24.71
C ASN A 262 -12.20 -7.85 -24.94
N PRO A 263 -12.66 -7.46 -26.15
CA PRO A 263 -12.86 -6.04 -26.51
C PRO A 263 -13.99 -5.34 -25.75
N SER A 264 -14.93 -6.10 -25.20
CA SER A 264 -16.10 -5.60 -24.47
C SER A 264 -15.90 -5.52 -22.94
N GLN A 265 -14.80 -6.07 -22.42
CA GLN A 265 -14.54 -6.16 -20.99
C GLN A 265 -13.45 -5.17 -20.55
N PRO A 266 -13.43 -4.78 -19.27
CA PRO A 266 -12.35 -3.99 -18.73
C PRO A 266 -11.09 -4.87 -18.66
N ILE A 267 -9.99 -4.39 -19.21
CA ILE A 267 -8.69 -5.11 -19.17
C ILE A 267 -7.94 -4.86 -17.87
N LEU A 268 -8.31 -3.78 -17.16
CA LEU A 268 -7.81 -3.42 -15.83
C LEU A 268 -8.96 -3.55 -14.82
N SER A 269 -8.68 -4.10 -13.65
CA SER A 269 -9.52 -3.88 -12.48
C SER A 269 -9.41 -2.43 -12.01
N ARG A 270 -10.38 -1.99 -11.20
CA ARG A 270 -10.36 -0.66 -10.56
C ARG A 270 -9.05 -0.36 -9.85
N GLN A 271 -8.53 -1.31 -9.07
CA GLN A 271 -7.29 -1.12 -8.32
C GLN A 271 -6.07 -1.02 -9.24
N GLU A 272 -5.99 -1.88 -10.25
CA GLU A 272 -4.91 -1.85 -11.25
C GLU A 272 -4.87 -0.51 -12.00
N PHE A 273 -6.04 0.03 -12.37
CA PHE A 273 -6.12 1.36 -12.98
C PHE A 273 -5.59 2.46 -12.05
N LEU A 274 -6.01 2.47 -10.78
CA LEU A 274 -5.53 3.46 -9.81
C LEU A 274 -4.03 3.31 -9.53
N ASP A 275 -3.50 2.09 -9.52
CA ASP A 275 -2.08 1.82 -9.35
C ASP A 275 -1.26 2.40 -10.51
N ILE A 276 -1.72 2.26 -11.76
CA ILE A 276 -1.10 2.88 -12.94
C ILE A 276 -1.16 4.41 -12.87
N VAL A 277 -2.32 4.98 -12.53
CA VAL A 277 -2.50 6.44 -12.35
C VAL A 277 -1.55 7.00 -11.28
N ASN A 278 -1.44 6.30 -10.15
CA ASN A 278 -0.52 6.65 -9.06
C ASN A 278 0.95 6.57 -9.51
N ALA A 279 1.32 5.54 -10.27
CA ALA A 279 2.67 5.39 -10.82
C ALA A 279 3.01 6.57 -11.73
N PHE A 280 2.10 6.96 -12.62
CA PHE A 280 2.30 8.08 -13.54
C PHE A 280 2.26 9.47 -12.89
N THR A 281 1.74 9.54 -11.67
CA THR A 281 1.79 10.77 -10.89
C THR A 281 3.15 10.97 -10.23
N ARG A 282 3.79 9.88 -9.80
CA ARG A 282 5.14 9.91 -9.23
C ARG A 282 6.19 10.18 -10.30
N ARG A 283 6.00 9.60 -11.48
CA ARG A 283 6.84 9.80 -12.67
C ARG A 283 5.96 10.03 -13.88
N LYS A 284 6.22 11.05 -14.68
CA LYS A 284 5.46 11.21 -15.94
C LYS A 284 5.63 9.95 -16.80
N SER A 285 4.54 9.53 -17.44
CA SER A 285 4.55 8.42 -18.41
C SER A 285 5.41 8.78 -19.63
N TYR A 286 6.20 7.82 -20.10
CA TYR A 286 6.95 7.92 -21.36
C TYR A 286 6.20 7.27 -22.54
N ASN A 287 5.20 6.44 -22.25
CA ASN A 287 4.33 5.79 -23.23
C ASN A 287 2.92 6.40 -23.18
N LYS A 288 2.69 7.36 -24.09
CA LYS A 288 1.40 8.05 -24.23
C LYS A 288 0.25 7.08 -24.54
N ASP A 289 0.51 6.00 -25.27
CA ASP A 289 -0.53 5.05 -25.68
C ASP A 289 -0.99 4.17 -24.52
N LEU A 290 -0.07 3.74 -23.66
CA LEU A 290 -0.40 3.09 -22.38
C LEU A 290 -1.28 3.99 -21.53
N TRP A 291 -0.95 5.27 -21.43
CA TRP A 291 -1.74 6.21 -20.65
C TRP A 291 -3.15 6.40 -21.23
N ILE A 292 -3.26 6.58 -22.54
CA ILE A 292 -4.56 6.70 -23.23
C ILE A 292 -5.38 5.41 -23.08
N LEU A 293 -4.75 4.25 -23.24
CA LEU A 293 -5.41 2.95 -23.11
C LEU A 293 -5.97 2.77 -21.68
N SER A 294 -5.19 3.15 -20.67
CA SER A 294 -5.60 3.13 -19.27
C SER A 294 -6.76 4.09 -18.99
N LEU A 295 -6.66 5.35 -19.45
CA LEU A 295 -7.72 6.35 -19.24
C LEU A 295 -9.05 5.97 -19.91
N LYS A 296 -9.03 5.28 -21.05
CA LYS A 296 -10.25 4.80 -21.72
C LYS A 296 -11.06 3.84 -20.82
N GLN A 297 -10.41 3.12 -19.90
CA GLN A 297 -11.08 2.23 -18.94
C GLN A 297 -11.95 3.00 -17.93
N LEU A 298 -11.71 4.29 -17.70
CA LEU A 298 -12.49 5.09 -16.76
C LEU A 298 -13.99 5.12 -17.12
N SER A 299 -14.30 5.16 -18.42
CA SER A 299 -15.68 5.12 -18.91
C SER A 299 -16.40 3.83 -18.53
N PHE A 300 -15.68 2.70 -18.44
CA PHE A 300 -16.23 1.43 -17.99
C PHE A 300 -16.56 1.50 -16.51
N PHE A 301 -15.61 1.93 -15.67
CA PHE A 301 -15.81 2.01 -14.21
C PHE A 301 -16.94 2.97 -13.82
N PHE A 302 -17.16 4.04 -14.59
CA PHE A 302 -18.29 4.95 -14.37
C PHE A 302 -19.64 4.34 -14.79
N LYS A 303 -19.65 3.48 -15.80
CA LYS A 303 -20.87 2.76 -16.22
C LYS A 303 -21.23 1.65 -15.24
N SER A 304 -20.24 0.89 -14.77
CA SER A 304 -20.42 -0.21 -13.81
C SER A 304 -20.60 0.25 -12.36
N GLN A 305 -20.44 1.55 -12.09
CA GLN A 305 -20.59 2.15 -10.75
C GLN A 305 -19.60 1.60 -9.71
N GLU A 306 -18.41 1.20 -10.16
CA GLU A 306 -17.40 0.59 -9.29
C GLU A 306 -16.54 1.61 -8.51
N MET A 307 -16.57 2.89 -8.91
CA MET A 307 -15.72 3.93 -8.29
C MET A 307 -16.37 4.47 -7.02
N ARG A 308 -15.72 4.23 -5.88
CA ARG A 308 -16.10 4.84 -4.60
C ARG A 308 -15.63 6.29 -4.54
N LEU A 309 -16.19 7.08 -3.62
CA LEU A 309 -15.76 8.46 -3.42
C LEU A 309 -14.25 8.55 -3.12
N SER A 310 -13.70 7.65 -2.30
CA SER A 310 -12.25 7.57 -2.05
C SER A 310 -11.44 7.42 -3.34
N ASP A 311 -11.93 6.60 -4.26
CA ASP A 311 -11.26 6.30 -5.53
C ASP A 311 -11.28 7.53 -6.45
N LEU A 312 -12.40 8.29 -6.45
CA LEU A 312 -12.50 9.58 -7.14
C LEU A 312 -11.52 10.60 -6.58
N THR A 313 -11.40 10.71 -5.25
CA THR A 313 -10.46 11.67 -4.63
C THR A 313 -9.00 11.37 -4.99
N ILE A 314 -8.63 10.08 -5.03
CA ILE A 314 -7.30 9.64 -5.46
C ILE A 314 -7.10 9.97 -6.94
N LEU A 315 -8.05 9.61 -7.80
CA LEU A 315 -7.96 9.87 -9.23
C LEU A 315 -7.79 11.36 -9.52
N THR A 316 -8.68 12.23 -9.03
CA THR A 316 -8.64 13.66 -9.33
C THR A 316 -7.36 14.30 -8.83
N TYR A 317 -6.86 13.90 -7.66
CA TYR A 317 -5.64 14.46 -7.11
C TYR A 317 -4.42 14.07 -7.95
N ASN A 318 -4.35 12.83 -8.41
CA ASN A 318 -3.30 12.39 -9.32
C ASN A 318 -3.34 13.13 -10.67
N LEU A 319 -4.53 13.26 -11.26
CA LEU A 319 -4.72 14.05 -12.48
C LEU A 319 -4.32 15.52 -12.28
N TYR A 320 -4.59 16.07 -11.10
CA TYR A 320 -4.17 17.41 -10.70
C TYR A 320 -2.63 17.54 -10.64
N VAL A 321 -1.95 16.61 -9.95
CA VAL A 321 -0.49 16.62 -9.84
C VAL A 321 0.19 16.47 -11.21
N MET A 322 -0.39 15.65 -12.09
CA MET A 322 0.07 15.50 -13.48
C MET A 322 -0.20 16.72 -14.37
N LYS A 323 -0.92 17.74 -13.87
CA LYS A 323 -1.34 18.91 -14.64
C LYS A 323 -2.18 18.58 -15.88
N LEU A 324 -3.03 17.55 -15.78
CA LEU A 324 -3.90 17.16 -16.89
C LEU A 324 -5.15 18.06 -16.93
N TYR A 325 -5.10 19.12 -17.73
CA TYR A 325 -6.23 20.01 -17.95
C TYR A 325 -7.18 19.43 -19.00
N SER A 326 -8.22 18.71 -18.55
CA SER A 326 -9.25 18.16 -19.42
C SER A 326 -10.64 18.45 -18.85
N PRO A 327 -11.24 19.61 -19.17
CA PRO A 327 -12.57 19.99 -18.67
C PRO A 327 -13.63 18.89 -18.84
N LYS A 328 -13.61 18.18 -19.98
CA LYS A 328 -14.50 17.04 -20.25
C LYS A 328 -14.33 15.90 -19.24
N LEU A 329 -13.10 15.55 -18.90
CA LEU A 329 -12.81 14.48 -17.94
C LEU A 329 -13.31 14.84 -16.53
N TYR A 330 -13.05 16.08 -16.10
CA TYR A 330 -13.54 16.57 -14.81
C TYR A 330 -15.06 16.69 -14.78
N GLN A 331 -15.69 17.09 -15.89
CA GLN A 331 -17.15 17.09 -16.00
C GLN A 331 -17.71 15.67 -15.83
N MET A 332 -17.13 14.66 -16.49
CA MET A 332 -17.56 13.27 -16.30
C MET A 332 -17.42 12.79 -14.84
N ILE A 333 -16.37 13.23 -14.14
CA ILE A 333 -16.19 12.92 -12.71
C ILE A 333 -17.29 13.57 -11.86
N VAL A 334 -17.67 14.83 -12.14
CA VAL A 334 -18.79 15.51 -11.46
C VAL A 334 -20.10 14.81 -11.76
N ASP A 335 -20.38 14.49 -13.02
CA ASP A 335 -21.62 13.83 -13.41
C ASP A 335 -21.75 12.46 -12.73
N TYR A 336 -20.64 11.71 -12.64
CA TYR A 336 -20.60 10.46 -11.90
C TYR A 336 -20.81 10.68 -10.40
N PHE A 337 -20.14 11.67 -9.80
CA PHE A 337 -20.30 12.02 -8.38
C PHE A 337 -21.77 12.28 -8.03
N LEU A 338 -22.45 13.08 -8.85
CA LEU A 338 -23.86 13.42 -8.66
C LEU A 338 -24.78 12.22 -8.92
N LYS A 339 -24.49 11.41 -9.95
CA LYS A 339 -25.24 10.19 -10.25
C LYS A 339 -25.18 9.18 -9.09
N GLN A 340 -24.04 9.09 -8.41
CA GLN A 340 -23.87 8.25 -7.22
C GLN A 340 -24.51 8.86 -5.95
N ARG A 341 -25.04 10.08 -6.04
CA ARG A 341 -25.68 10.80 -4.92
C ARG A 341 -24.76 11.00 -3.71
N TYR A 342 -23.45 11.14 -3.94
CA TYR A 342 -22.54 11.49 -2.86
C TYR A 342 -22.92 12.86 -2.28
N SER A 343 -23.06 12.92 -0.96
CA SER A 343 -23.38 14.12 -0.20
C SER A 343 -22.19 14.54 0.67
N GLU A 344 -22.37 15.59 1.46
CA GLU A 344 -21.40 16.05 2.42
C GLU A 344 -21.15 15.02 3.51
N THR A 345 -22.13 14.17 3.83
CA THR A 345 -22.01 13.13 4.86
C THR A 345 -21.03 12.04 4.42
N GLU A 346 -21.12 11.55 3.18
CA GLU A 346 -20.15 10.60 2.63
C GLU A 346 -18.76 11.25 2.46
N MET A 347 -18.69 12.55 2.18
CA MET A 347 -17.42 13.27 2.17
C MET A 347 -16.77 13.30 3.56
N CYS A 348 -17.56 13.40 4.64
CA CYS A 348 -17.06 13.36 6.02
C CYS A 348 -16.50 11.99 6.44
N GLU A 349 -16.85 10.89 5.77
CA GLU A 349 -16.27 9.57 6.03
C GLU A 349 -14.79 9.49 5.62
N LEU A 350 -14.34 10.40 4.75
CA LEU A 350 -12.96 10.50 4.30
C LEU A 350 -12.15 11.47 5.17
N ARG A 351 -10.83 11.26 5.22
CA ARG A 351 -9.94 12.21 5.89
C ARG A 351 -10.05 13.59 5.23
N PRO A 352 -10.13 14.70 6.01
CA PRO A 352 -10.33 16.05 5.46
C PRO A 352 -9.34 16.45 4.36
N VAL A 353 -8.09 16.02 4.47
CA VAL A 353 -7.05 16.27 3.45
C VAL A 353 -7.40 15.67 2.08
N MET A 354 -8.04 14.51 2.03
CA MET A 354 -8.43 13.86 0.78
C MET A 354 -9.55 14.64 0.10
N VAL A 355 -10.53 15.08 0.89
CA VAL A 355 -11.68 15.84 0.41
C VAL A 355 -11.28 17.23 -0.09
N VAL A 356 -10.47 17.96 0.70
CA VAL A 356 -9.97 19.28 0.29
C VAL A 356 -9.12 19.18 -0.96
N ASN A 357 -8.27 18.16 -1.08
CA ASN A 357 -7.50 17.92 -2.30
C ASN A 357 -8.41 17.61 -3.50
N PHE A 358 -9.49 16.84 -3.31
CA PHE A 358 -10.50 16.59 -4.35
C PHE A 358 -11.14 17.90 -4.81
N ILE A 359 -11.70 18.70 -3.90
CA ILE A 359 -12.33 20.01 -4.21
C ILE A 359 -11.35 20.92 -4.96
N LEU A 360 -10.14 21.10 -4.43
CA LEU A 360 -9.10 21.92 -5.06
C LEU A 360 -8.76 21.43 -6.47
N SER A 361 -8.63 20.12 -6.66
CA SER A 361 -8.32 19.51 -7.95
C SER A 361 -9.41 19.81 -8.98
N MET A 362 -10.68 19.64 -8.60
CA MET A 362 -11.82 19.94 -9.47
C MET A 362 -11.83 21.41 -9.88
N SER A 363 -11.66 22.32 -8.94
CA SER A 363 -11.71 23.77 -9.19
C SER A 363 -10.52 24.29 -10.00
N TYR A 364 -9.31 23.76 -9.75
CA TYR A 364 -8.12 24.18 -10.47
C TYR A 364 -8.10 23.67 -11.92
N MET A 365 -8.49 22.41 -12.13
CA MET A 365 -8.39 21.74 -13.42
C MET A 365 -9.59 21.98 -14.33
N HIS A 366 -10.70 22.46 -13.77
CA HIS A 366 -11.88 22.88 -14.50
C HIS A 366 -12.35 24.26 -14.00
N LYS A 367 -11.63 25.32 -14.41
CA LYS A 367 -11.90 26.71 -14.00
C LYS A 367 -13.31 27.19 -14.37
N THR A 368 -13.87 26.63 -15.44
CA THR A 368 -15.24 26.88 -15.94
C THR A 368 -16.22 25.82 -15.44
N LEU A 369 -15.91 25.09 -14.36
CA LEU A 369 -16.87 24.16 -13.77
C LEU A 369 -18.05 24.98 -13.23
N GLU A 370 -19.22 24.80 -13.83
CA GLU A 370 -20.44 25.51 -13.48
C GLU A 370 -21.54 24.53 -13.03
N ASN A 371 -21.21 23.65 -12.08
CA ASN A 371 -22.17 22.69 -11.55
C ASN A 371 -22.63 23.10 -10.14
N ASP A 372 -23.81 23.71 -10.06
CA ASP A 372 -24.32 24.29 -8.82
C ASP A 372 -24.69 23.22 -7.78
N GLU A 373 -25.16 22.03 -8.20
CA GLU A 373 -25.46 20.92 -7.29
C GLU A 373 -24.19 20.37 -6.63
N PHE A 374 -23.13 20.18 -7.39
CA PHE A 374 -21.82 19.80 -6.85
C PHE A 374 -21.32 20.84 -5.85
N PHE A 375 -21.41 22.13 -6.19
CA PHE A 375 -20.96 23.18 -5.28
C PHE A 375 -21.83 23.37 -4.04
N LYS A 376 -23.11 22.99 -4.06
CA LYS A 376 -23.95 22.93 -2.85
C LYS A 376 -23.39 21.90 -1.86
N VAL A 377 -23.05 20.70 -2.35
CA VAL A 377 -22.44 19.65 -1.52
C VAL A 377 -21.09 20.10 -0.96
N VAL A 378 -20.24 20.71 -1.80
CA VAL A 378 -18.95 21.28 -1.38
C VAL A 378 -19.13 22.33 -0.29
N ARG A 379 -20.10 23.25 -0.44
CA ARG A 379 -20.41 24.28 0.57
C ARG A 379 -20.82 23.65 1.88
N ALA A 380 -21.75 22.69 1.86
CA ALA A 380 -22.24 22.02 3.06
C ALA A 380 -21.09 21.31 3.79
N TYR A 381 -20.22 20.60 3.06
CA TYR A 381 -19.04 19.96 3.62
C TYR A 381 -18.10 20.97 4.30
N ILE A 382 -17.78 22.10 3.65
CA ILE A 382 -16.89 23.12 4.21
C ILE A 382 -17.46 23.69 5.50
N ILE A 383 -18.75 24.04 5.52
CA ILE A 383 -19.42 24.62 6.69
C ILE A 383 -19.41 23.64 7.86
N ASN A 384 -19.79 22.38 7.62
CA ASN A 384 -19.91 21.36 8.66
C ASN A 384 -18.56 20.95 9.28
N ASN A 385 -17.44 21.25 8.62
CA ASN A 385 -16.10 20.82 9.05
C ASN A 385 -15.15 21.99 9.32
N LEU A 386 -15.63 23.23 9.28
CA LEU A 386 -14.81 24.44 9.35
C LEU A 386 -13.81 24.43 10.51
N ASP A 387 -14.29 24.12 11.72
CA ASP A 387 -13.49 24.14 12.95
C ASP A 387 -12.36 23.10 12.95
N SER A 388 -12.54 22.00 12.20
CA SER A 388 -11.58 20.88 12.09
C SER A 388 -10.41 21.18 11.15
N PHE A 389 -10.53 22.19 10.29
CA PHE A 389 -9.51 22.48 9.30
C PHE A 389 -8.32 23.20 9.94
N ASN A 390 -7.12 22.66 9.68
CA ASN A 390 -5.88 23.35 10.00
C ASN A 390 -5.55 24.43 8.95
N LYS A 391 -4.55 25.26 9.26
CA LYS A 391 -4.05 26.35 8.39
C LYS A 391 -3.87 25.93 6.93
N LEU A 392 -3.23 24.77 6.69
CA LEU A 392 -2.94 24.29 5.34
C LEU A 392 -4.20 23.95 4.56
N LEU A 393 -5.19 23.31 5.20
CA LEU A 393 -6.46 22.95 4.57
C LEU A 393 -7.29 24.21 4.26
N LEU A 394 -7.33 25.17 5.19
CA LEU A 394 -8.00 26.47 4.99
C LEU A 394 -7.38 27.24 3.82
N THR A 395 -6.04 27.31 3.71
CA THR A 395 -5.37 27.96 2.58
C THR A 395 -5.74 27.31 1.24
N LYS A 396 -5.74 25.97 1.18
CA LYS A 396 -6.14 25.24 -0.03
C LYS A 396 -7.61 25.50 -0.41
N LEU A 397 -8.51 25.58 0.56
CA LEU A 397 -9.91 25.91 0.31
C LEU A 397 -10.07 27.36 -0.18
N LEU A 398 -9.29 28.32 0.35
CA LEU A 398 -9.31 29.69 -0.15
C LEU A 398 -8.81 29.81 -1.59
N ASP A 399 -7.87 28.95 -2.02
CA ASP A 399 -7.43 28.91 -3.41
C ASP A 399 -8.53 28.48 -4.39
N VAL A 400 -9.54 27.72 -3.95
CA VAL A 400 -10.72 27.38 -4.78
C VAL A 400 -11.43 28.63 -5.29
N PHE A 401 -11.56 29.65 -4.44
CA PHE A 401 -12.19 30.94 -4.79
C PHE A 401 -11.38 31.76 -5.80
N LYS A 402 -10.07 31.48 -5.92
CA LYS A 402 -9.21 32.09 -6.96
C LYS A 402 -9.40 31.39 -8.30
N TYR A 403 -9.63 30.08 -8.29
CA TYR A 403 -9.66 29.27 -9.51
C TYR A 403 -11.05 29.18 -10.16
N ASN A 404 -12.13 29.35 -9.41
CA ASN A 404 -13.50 29.31 -9.94
C ASN A 404 -14.25 30.61 -9.63
N GLN A 405 -14.41 31.46 -10.65
CA GLN A 405 -15.03 32.79 -10.50
C GLN A 405 -16.52 32.72 -10.12
N LYS A 406 -17.28 31.78 -10.71
CA LYS A 406 -18.71 31.60 -10.39
C LYS A 406 -18.89 31.16 -8.94
N PHE A 407 -18.11 30.18 -8.49
CA PHE A 407 -18.10 29.76 -7.09
C PHE A 407 -17.73 30.94 -6.17
N SER A 408 -16.73 31.73 -6.55
CA SER A 408 -16.30 32.90 -5.80
C SER A 408 -17.40 33.96 -5.62
N LEU A 409 -18.08 34.29 -6.71
CA LEU A 409 -19.18 35.26 -6.72
C LEU A 409 -20.36 34.81 -5.85
N ILE A 410 -20.75 33.53 -5.95
CA ILE A 410 -21.91 33.01 -5.23
C ILE A 410 -21.60 32.78 -3.73
N ASN A 411 -20.34 32.51 -3.38
CA ASN A 411 -19.94 32.08 -2.04
C ASN A 411 -19.12 33.12 -1.26
N GLN A 412 -19.27 34.42 -1.53
CA GLN A 412 -18.49 35.47 -0.85
C GLN A 412 -18.52 35.36 0.68
N ASN A 413 -19.68 35.09 1.29
CA ASN A 413 -19.79 34.92 2.74
C ASN A 413 -19.00 33.71 3.27
N LEU A 414 -18.96 32.61 2.52
CA LEU A 414 -18.16 31.44 2.89
C LEU A 414 -16.66 31.75 2.81
N LYS A 415 -16.25 32.53 1.81
CA LYS A 415 -14.87 32.99 1.67
C LYS A 415 -14.43 33.79 2.90
N LEU A 416 -15.23 34.78 3.30
CA LEU A 416 -14.96 35.61 4.47
C LEU A 416 -14.90 34.77 5.76
N LEU A 417 -15.79 33.77 5.89
CA LEU A 417 -15.80 32.85 7.02
C LEU A 417 -14.51 32.02 7.11
N LEU A 418 -14.02 31.52 5.97
CA LEU A 418 -12.75 30.78 5.89
C LEU A 418 -11.54 31.68 6.19
N GLU A 419 -11.55 32.92 5.71
CA GLU A 419 -10.50 33.92 6.01
C GLU A 419 -10.42 34.20 7.51
N LYS A 420 -11.56 34.41 8.19
CA LYS A 420 -11.62 34.61 9.64
C LYS A 420 -11.15 33.40 10.44
N GLU A 421 -11.56 32.19 10.07
CA GLU A 421 -11.09 30.98 10.76
C GLU A 421 -9.58 30.79 10.55
N LEU A 422 -9.06 31.13 9.37
CA LEU A 422 -7.62 31.10 9.12
C LEU A 422 -6.86 32.11 10.01
N GLU A 423 -7.35 33.33 10.13
CA GLU A 423 -6.80 34.36 11.04
C GLU A 423 -6.76 33.85 12.48
N LYS A 424 -7.89 33.33 12.98
CA LYS A 424 -7.97 32.73 14.32
C LYS A 424 -6.97 31.59 14.54
N LYS A 425 -6.79 30.68 13.57
CA LYS A 425 -5.78 29.60 13.68
C LYS A 425 -4.34 30.13 13.65
N VAL A 426 -4.09 31.27 13.00
CA VAL A 426 -2.77 31.93 12.98
C VAL A 426 -2.51 32.61 14.32
N GLU A 427 -3.48 33.31 14.87
CA GLU A 427 -3.41 33.99 16.18
C GLU A 427 -3.25 33.00 17.34
N GLN A 428 -3.93 31.84 17.30
CA GLN A 428 -3.78 30.77 18.30
C GLN A 428 -2.34 30.26 18.42
N LYS A 429 -1.61 30.14 17.31
CA LYS A 429 -0.20 29.72 17.34
C LYS A 429 0.74 30.79 17.88
N ILE A 430 0.45 32.06 17.61
CA ILE A 430 1.25 33.18 18.11
C ILE A 430 1.09 33.25 19.63
N SER A 431 -0.14 33.17 20.13
CA SER A 431 -0.43 33.15 21.56
C SER A 431 0.14 31.92 22.28
N GLU A 432 0.08 30.72 21.70
CA GLU A 432 0.75 29.52 22.24
C GLU A 432 2.28 29.67 22.31
N SER A 433 2.89 30.27 21.27
CA SER A 433 4.34 30.52 21.22
C SER A 433 4.79 31.59 22.19
N GLU A 434 4.03 32.69 22.31
CA GLU A 434 4.31 33.79 23.25
C GLU A 434 4.12 33.32 24.70
N GLU A 435 3.15 32.45 24.97
CA GLU A 435 2.92 31.90 26.30
C GLU A 435 3.97 30.84 26.72
N GLU A 436 4.50 30.06 25.78
CA GLU A 436 5.68 29.21 26.01
C GLU A 436 6.94 30.03 26.28
N GLU A 437 7.18 31.10 25.50
CA GLU A 437 8.31 32.01 25.69
C GLU A 437 8.20 32.77 27.03
N PHE A 438 6.99 33.21 27.42
CA PHE A 438 6.73 33.81 28.74
C PHE A 438 6.91 32.81 29.89
N LYS A 439 6.59 31.53 29.71
CA LYS A 439 6.84 30.49 30.72
C LYS A 439 8.34 30.24 30.90
N MET A 440 9.10 30.19 29.80
CA MET A 440 10.56 30.08 29.86
C MET A 440 11.19 31.29 30.56
N LEU A 441 10.77 32.52 30.21
CA LEU A 441 11.25 33.75 30.86
C LEU A 441 10.90 33.81 32.36
N ARG A 442 9.72 33.34 32.77
CA ARG A 442 9.36 33.24 34.20
C ARG A 442 10.20 32.20 34.94
N GLN A 443 10.51 31.07 34.30
CA GLN A 443 11.39 30.06 34.88
C GLN A 443 12.81 30.60 35.04
N ASP A 444 13.34 31.30 34.05
CA ASP A 444 14.67 31.91 34.11
C ASP A 444 14.75 33.01 35.18
N LEU A 445 13.71 33.83 35.32
CA LEU A 445 13.61 34.82 36.41
C LEU A 445 13.52 34.17 37.79
N SER A 446 12.81 33.05 37.92
CA SER A 446 12.74 32.30 39.20
C SER A 446 14.00 31.55 39.56
N ASN A 447 14.87 31.24 38.58
CA ASN A 447 16.18 30.63 38.81
C ASN A 447 17.27 31.66 39.17
N LEU A 448 16.96 32.96 39.01
CA LEU A 448 17.84 34.09 39.33
C LEU A 448 17.49 34.74 40.70
N SER A 449 16.40 34.32 41.33
CA SER A 449 16.00 34.64 42.70
C SER A 449 16.31 33.49 43.64
#